data_AF-A0A6N9TKC8-F1
#
_entry.id   AF-A0A6N9TKC8-F1
#
_cell.length_a   1.000
_cell.length_b   1.000
_cell.length_c   1.000
_cell.angle_alpha   90.00
_cell.angle_beta   90.00
_cell.angle_gamma   90.00
#
_symmetry.space_group_name_H-M   'P 1'
#
loop_
_entity.id
_entity.type
_entity.pdbx_description
1 polymer ?
#
loop_
_entity_poly.entity_id
_entity_poly.type
_entity_poly.pdbx_seq_one_letter_code
_entity_poly.pdbx_strand_id
1 'polypeptide(L)'
;MNERAESTEAYFRFSRLDIMQAYTLKKEITGAWFYKDDSTDFFIGLVPLEERFFDELNDYVIRQQINYDACDLLVKAKSTNAPLTEISIPYAVNKMLKYIDCKITVAIE
;
A
#
# COMPACT_ATOMS: atom_id res chain seq x y z
N MET A 1 -15.90 22.85 17.90
CA MET A 1 -14.84 22.58 16.91
C MET A 1 -14.97 21.12 16.52
N ASN A 2 -15.56 20.83 15.35
CA ASN A 2 -15.64 19.45 14.85
C ASN A 2 -14.46 19.23 13.91
N GLU A 3 -13.43 18.52 14.38
CA GLU A 3 -12.50 17.84 13.49
C GLU A 3 -13.27 16.72 12.78
N ARG A 4 -13.71 16.99 11.55
CA ARG A 4 -14.07 15.89 10.64
C ARG A 4 -12.75 15.29 10.18
N ALA A 5 -12.32 14.23 10.86
CA ALA A 5 -11.17 13.45 10.41
C ALA A 5 -11.53 12.79 9.07
N GLU A 6 -11.00 13.32 7.97
CA GLU A 6 -10.82 12.54 6.74
C GLU A 6 -9.93 11.35 7.09
N SER A 7 -10.47 10.14 7.20
CA SER A 7 -9.65 8.95 7.39
C SER A 7 -9.22 8.42 6.02
N THR A 8 -8.10 8.92 5.52
CA THR A 8 -7.41 8.33 4.36
C THR A 8 -6.34 7.37 4.85
N GLU A 9 -6.41 6.12 4.41
CA GLU A 9 -5.39 5.11 4.69
C GLU A 9 -4.57 4.88 3.42
N ALA A 10 -3.25 4.78 3.55
CA ALA A 10 -2.37 4.53 2.42
C ALA A 10 -1.54 3.28 2.67
N TYR A 11 -1.37 2.46 1.64
CA TYR A 11 -0.62 1.21 1.68
C TYR A 11 0.25 1.08 0.44
N PHE A 12 1.45 0.52 0.61
CA PHE A 12 2.15 -0.12 -0.49
C PHE A 12 1.57 -1.52 -0.66
N ARG A 13 1.01 -1.80 -1.83
CA ARG A 13 0.31 -3.05 -2.13
C ARG A 13 1.09 -3.84 -3.16
N PHE A 14 1.40 -5.08 -2.83
CA PHE A 14 1.90 -6.09 -3.75
C PHE A 14 0.72 -6.86 -4.32
N SER A 15 0.59 -6.88 -5.64
CA SER A 15 -0.55 -7.50 -6.34
C SER A 15 -0.33 -8.99 -6.64
N ARG A 16 0.92 -9.47 -6.61
CA ARG A 16 1.27 -10.84 -6.99
C ARG A 16 2.46 -11.37 -6.20
N LEU A 17 2.23 -11.84 -4.98
CA LEU A 17 3.24 -12.56 -4.21
C LEU A 17 2.98 -14.07 -4.31
N ASP A 18 4.04 -14.85 -4.47
CA ASP A 18 3.96 -16.28 -4.17
C ASP A 18 3.86 -16.53 -2.65
N ILE A 19 3.63 -17.78 -2.26
CA ILE A 19 3.48 -18.14 -0.84
C ILE A 19 4.73 -17.78 -0.02
N MET A 20 5.93 -18.05 -0.52
CA MET A 20 7.17 -17.79 0.21
C MET A 20 7.40 -16.29 0.36
N GLN A 21 7.16 -15.53 -0.71
CA GLN A 21 7.24 -14.08 -0.69
C GLN A 21 6.26 -13.48 0.33
N ALA A 22 5.00 -13.92 0.34
CA ALA A 22 3.98 -13.41 1.26
C ALA A 22 4.32 -13.66 2.74
N TYR A 23 4.78 -14.87 3.08
CA TYR A 23 5.22 -15.17 4.45
C TYR A 23 6.49 -14.39 4.83
N THR A 24 7.40 -14.20 3.88
CA THR A 24 8.62 -13.40 4.11
C THR A 24 8.28 -11.94 4.36
N LEU A 25 7.31 -11.37 3.62
CA LEU A 25 6.85 -9.99 3.80
C LEU A 25 6.43 -9.73 5.25
N LYS A 26 5.54 -10.59 5.76
CA LYS A 26 5.02 -10.49 7.14
C LYS A 26 6.12 -10.65 8.20
N LYS A 27 7.19 -11.39 7.88
CA LYS A 27 8.30 -11.63 8.81
C LYS A 27 9.31 -10.48 8.82
N GLU A 28 9.57 -9.87 7.67
CA GLU A 28 10.61 -8.85 7.51
C GLU A 28 10.10 -7.43 7.79
N ILE A 29 8.83 -7.14 7.51
CA ILE A 29 8.28 -5.80 7.66
C ILE A 29 7.25 -5.78 8.79
N THR A 30 7.55 -5.05 9.85
CA THR A 30 6.68 -5.01 11.04
C THR A 30 5.40 -4.25 10.71
N GLY A 31 4.25 -4.93 10.74
CA GLY A 31 2.95 -4.34 10.38
C GLY A 31 2.48 -4.64 8.96
N ALA A 32 3.28 -5.36 8.18
CA ALA A 32 2.83 -5.94 6.93
C ALA A 32 1.86 -7.10 7.18
N TRP A 33 0.93 -7.26 6.24
CA TRP A 33 -0.04 -8.35 6.22
C TRP A 33 -0.34 -8.74 4.78
N PHE A 34 -0.93 -9.91 4.61
CA PHE A 34 -1.29 -10.41 3.29
C PHE A 34 -2.53 -11.29 3.38
N TYR A 35 -3.19 -11.47 2.25
CA TYR A 35 -4.31 -12.40 2.09
C TYR A 35 -4.20 -13.08 0.72
N LYS A 36 -4.80 -14.28 0.59
CA LYS A 36 -4.88 -14.96 -0.71
C LYS A 36 -5.88 -14.22 -1.59
N ASP A 37 -5.52 -13.95 -2.84
CA ASP A 37 -6.46 -13.43 -3.82
C ASP A 37 -7.43 -14.55 -4.22
N ASP A 38 -8.73 -14.34 -4.09
CA ASP A 38 -9.74 -15.35 -4.43
C ASP A 38 -9.79 -15.64 -5.94
N SER A 39 -9.28 -14.73 -6.76
CA SER A 39 -9.30 -14.84 -8.22
C SER A 39 -8.04 -15.48 -8.82
N THR A 40 -6.98 -15.66 -8.04
CA THR A 40 -5.69 -16.20 -8.50
C THR A 40 -5.04 -17.11 -7.46
N ASP A 41 -3.92 -17.76 -7.80
CA ASP A 41 -3.11 -18.50 -6.82
C ASP A 41 -2.04 -17.63 -6.13
N PHE A 42 -2.09 -16.32 -6.32
CA PHE A 42 -1.18 -15.37 -5.70
C PHE A 42 -1.77 -14.77 -4.42
N PHE A 43 -0.90 -14.13 -3.66
CA PHE A 43 -1.25 -13.39 -2.46
C PHE A 43 -1.13 -11.89 -2.70
N ILE A 44 -2.06 -11.13 -2.12
CA ILE A 44 -1.99 -9.67 -2.04
C ILE A 44 -1.27 -9.31 -0.74
N GLY A 45 -0.12 -8.64 -0.86
CA GLY A 45 0.62 -8.09 0.26
C GLY A 45 0.28 -6.62 0.48
N LEU A 46 0.22 -6.18 1.72
CA LEU A 46 -0.06 -4.81 2.10
C LEU A 46 0.91 -4.38 3.19
N VAL A 47 1.47 -3.19 3.04
CA VAL A 47 2.32 -2.53 4.02
C VAL A 47 1.76 -1.14 4.28
N PRO A 48 1.41 -0.77 5.52
CA PRO A 48 1.00 0.59 5.84
C PRO A 48 2.06 1.59 5.36
N LEU A 49 1.63 2.67 4.71
CA LEU A 49 2.57 3.61 4.13
C LEU A 49 3.02 4.64 5.19
N GLU A 50 3.94 4.21 6.04
CA GLU A 50 4.58 5.04 7.06
C GLU A 50 6.10 5.08 6.83
N GLU A 51 6.73 6.24 7.03
CA GLU A 51 8.15 6.45 6.70
C GLU A 51 9.09 5.44 7.38
N ARG A 52 8.74 5.00 8.59
CA ARG A 52 9.51 3.98 9.33
C ARG A 52 9.61 2.63 8.62
N PHE A 53 8.72 2.34 7.66
CA PHE A 53 8.71 1.09 6.91
C PHE A 53 9.37 1.20 5.54
N PHE A 54 9.80 2.39 5.11
CA PHE A 54 10.28 2.59 3.73
C PHE A 54 11.59 1.87 3.46
N ASP A 55 12.52 1.85 4.40
CA ASP A 55 13.79 1.13 4.25
C ASP A 55 13.54 -0.39 4.19
N GLU A 56 12.76 -0.94 5.12
CA GLU A 56 12.40 -2.37 5.13
C GLU A 56 11.66 -2.79 3.85
N LEU A 57 10.74 -1.94 3.37
CA LEU A 57 9.99 -2.14 2.14
C LEU A 57 10.89 -2.14 0.91
N ASN A 58 11.79 -1.16 0.80
CA ASN A 58 12.72 -1.07 -0.31
C ASN A 58 13.68 -2.27 -0.33
N ASP A 59 14.23 -2.63 0.83
CA ASP A 59 15.09 -3.81 0.98
C ASP A 59 14.35 -5.09 0.59
N TYR A 60 13.08 -5.22 0.98
CA TYR A 60 12.25 -6.37 0.59
C TYR A 60 12.02 -6.40 -0.92
N VAL A 61 11.62 -5.28 -1.53
CA VAL A 61 11.38 -5.17 -2.99
C VAL A 61 12.62 -5.58 -3.78
N ILE A 62 13.79 -5.07 -3.40
CA ILE A 62 15.07 -5.37 -4.06
C ILE A 62 15.44 -6.85 -3.86
N ARG A 63 15.39 -7.36 -2.62
CA ARG A 63 15.82 -8.74 -2.30
C ARG A 63 14.90 -9.79 -2.92
N GLN A 64 13.60 -9.54 -2.94
CA GLN A 64 12.60 -10.44 -3.53
C GLN A 64 12.44 -10.25 -5.05
N GLN A 65 13.16 -9.30 -5.64
CA GLN A 65 13.10 -8.98 -7.08
C GLN A 65 11.68 -8.71 -7.56
N ILE A 66 10.92 -7.95 -6.79
CA ILE A 66 9.53 -7.63 -7.12
C ILE A 66 9.52 -6.71 -8.34
N ASN A 67 8.75 -7.10 -9.37
CA ASN A 67 8.49 -6.22 -10.51
C ASN A 67 7.58 -5.06 -10.06
N TYR A 68 7.95 -3.83 -10.40
CA TYR A 68 7.16 -2.64 -10.09
C TYR A 68 5.75 -2.67 -10.70
N ASP A 69 5.55 -3.36 -11.84
CA ASP A 69 4.22 -3.57 -12.42
C ASP A 69 3.32 -4.46 -11.53
N ALA A 70 3.91 -5.21 -10.61
CA ALA A 70 3.22 -6.06 -9.65
C ALA A 70 2.98 -5.36 -8.30
N CYS A 71 3.14 -4.04 -8.21
CA CYS A 71 2.83 -3.25 -7.02
C CYS A 71 2.13 -1.91 -7.32
N ASP A 72 1.50 -1.35 -6.31
CA ASP A 72 0.91 -0.02 -6.35
C ASP A 72 0.78 0.65 -4.98
N LEU A 73 0.66 1.98 -5.00
CA LEU A 73 0.28 2.76 -3.83
C LEU A 73 -1.24 2.81 -3.74
N LEU A 74 -1.82 2.02 -2.84
CA LEU A 74 -3.26 1.99 -2.58
C LEU A 74 -3.62 3.07 -1.56
N VAL A 75 -4.43 4.05 -1.97
CA VAL A 75 -5.04 5.04 -1.08
C VAL A 75 -6.52 4.71 -0.93
N LYS A 76 -6.95 4.42 0.28
CA LYS A 76 -8.34 4.22 0.65
C LYS A 76 -8.89 5.49 1.28
N ALA A 77 -9.99 6.00 0.73
CA ALA A 77 -10.69 7.15 1.26
C ALA A 77 -12.13 6.78 1.58
N LYS A 78 -12.63 7.27 2.72
CA LYS A 78 -14.06 7.16 3.04
C LYS A 78 -14.83 8.28 2.38
N SER A 79 -15.85 7.91 1.62
CA SER A 79 -16.78 8.85 1.00
C SER A 79 -17.55 9.59 2.09
N THR A 80 -17.55 10.91 1.99
CA THR A 80 -18.52 11.73 2.73
C THR A 80 -19.62 12.12 1.76
N ASN A 81 -20.89 12.14 2.18
CA ASN A 81 -22.06 12.50 1.34
C ASN A 81 -22.05 13.98 0.87
N ALA A 82 -20.88 14.61 0.74
CA ALA A 82 -20.69 15.98 0.32
C ALA A 82 -20.49 16.07 -1.21
N PRO A 83 -21.06 17.10 -1.87
CA PRO A 83 -21.09 17.22 -3.33
C PRO A 83 -19.73 17.50 -3.98
N LEU A 84 -18.74 17.97 -3.22
CA LEU A 84 -17.32 17.97 -3.59
C LEU A 84 -16.55 17.36 -2.41
N THR A 85 -16.00 16.16 -2.63
CA THR A 85 -15.06 15.54 -1.70
C THR A 85 -13.71 15.55 -2.39
N GLU A 86 -12.91 16.58 -2.11
CA GLU A 86 -11.48 16.54 -2.41
C GLU A 86 -10.85 15.50 -1.47
N ILE A 87 -10.08 14.56 -2.01
CA ILE A 87 -9.36 13.57 -1.21
C ILE A 87 -7.90 13.97 -1.22
N SER A 88 -7.40 14.39 -0.06
CA SER A 88 -5.98 14.69 0.10
C SER A 88 -5.15 13.40 0.11
N ILE A 89 -4.22 13.26 -0.84
CA ILE A 89 -3.28 12.14 -0.84
C ILE A 89 -2.24 12.37 0.27
N PRO A 90 -2.01 11.39 1.18
CA PRO A 90 -1.02 11.52 2.23
C PRO A 90 0.39 11.79 1.69
N TYR A 91 1.13 12.69 2.34
CA TYR A 91 2.48 13.09 1.90
C TYR A 91 3.47 11.92 1.80
N ALA A 92 3.26 10.86 2.59
CA ALA A 92 4.02 9.61 2.53
C ALA A 92 3.99 8.96 1.13
N VAL A 93 2.87 9.05 0.41
CA VAL A 93 2.73 8.59 -0.99
C VAL A 93 3.73 9.31 -1.90
N ASN A 94 3.79 10.64 -1.78
CA ASN A 94 4.71 11.45 -2.58
C ASN A 94 6.18 11.17 -2.25
N LYS A 95 6.49 10.88 -0.98
CA LYS A 95 7.83 10.45 -0.59
C LYS A 95 8.19 9.12 -1.23
N MET A 96 7.29 8.14 -1.17
CA MET A 96 7.52 6.80 -1.71
C MET A 96 7.73 6.80 -3.24
N LEU A 97 6.97 7.62 -3.97
CA LEU A 97 7.12 7.78 -5.43
C LEU A 97 8.51 8.29 -5.85
N LYS A 98 9.27 8.92 -4.97
CA LYS A 98 10.66 9.30 -5.26
C LYS A 98 11.61 8.11 -5.29
N TYR A 99 11.24 7.01 -4.65
CA TYR A 99 12.06 5.80 -4.51
C TYR A 99 11.56 4.66 -5.40
N ILE A 100 10.26 4.56 -5.62
CA ILE A 100 9.63 3.47 -6.38
C ILE A 100 8.64 4.03 -7.39
N ASP A 101 8.90 3.77 -8.68
CA ASP A 101 8.03 4.13 -9.79
C ASP A 101 6.94 3.06 -9.95
N CYS A 102 5.83 3.24 -9.24
CA CYS A 102 4.67 2.36 -9.32
C CYS A 102 3.38 3.18 -9.43
N LYS A 103 2.31 2.55 -9.92
CA LYS A 103 1.01 3.23 -10.09
C LYS A 103 0.41 3.61 -8.74
N ILE A 104 -0.47 4.61 -8.74
CA ILE A 104 -1.31 4.97 -7.59
C ILE A 104 -2.73 4.49 -7.86
N THR A 105 -3.31 3.75 -6.92
CA THR A 105 -4.70 3.30 -6.98
C THR A 105 -5.49 3.99 -5.87
N VAL A 106 -6.54 4.72 -6.24
CA VAL A 106 -7.46 5.35 -5.28
C VAL A 106 -8.73 4.52 -5.20
N ALA A 107 -9.09 4.09 -4.00
CA ALA A 107 -10.33 3.40 -3.70
C ALA A 107 -11.19 4.27 -2.79
N ILE A 108 -12.44 4.48 -3.19
CA ILE A 108 -13.43 5.25 -2.42
C ILE A 108 -14.46 4.26 -1.89
N GLU A 109 -14.62 4.20 -0.57
CA GLU A 109 -15.60 3.38 0.14
C GLU A 109 -16.74 4.21 0.71
#